data_AF-A0A927BY93-F1
#
_entry.id   AF-A0A927BY93-F1
#
_cell.length_a   1.000
_cell.length_b   1.000
_cell.length_c   1.000
_cell.angle_alpha   90.00
_cell.angle_beta   90.00
_cell.angle_gamma   90.00
#
_symmetry.space_group_name_H-M   'P 1'
#
loop_
_entity.id
_entity.type
_entity.pdbx_description
1 polymer ?
#
loop_
_entity_poly.entity_id
_entity_poly.type
_entity_poly.pdbx_seq_one_letter_code
_entity_poly.pdbx_strand_id
1 'polypeptide(L)'
;MQNWDIRLASQVEAPELAIAPDKRLPFGWRAIPVQASGGAATGLYWKADADEWTGTSARLRVTVALDVREEKRIEVLLTESKTAVGELDIRYAYVFQPFELLLDQAAATAALREGLSLRMTKGEQPLWLFFEPAAPQPSTLYVPHLLLDSGVAQEGRLDAGAGSAAARQPHPQPQSQLQPGETEARREAFLTRMLSYDSIQEYSWMGGCVLDGLLALTRCASLPAGMAPQATIEAQLALFYDAHGGLRYENPRSEPMDGRVCNIEMTLPFAIVAQVWPDHPSLAVALDFWLGRAEADEENVIQDGDTLSAEGSYTIAYPLAVLARLRADGELAELAGGSYWRDGID
;
A
#
# COMPACT_ATOMS: atom_id res chain seq x y z
N MET A 1 15.04 -6.36 -18.88
CA MET A 1 14.27 -6.22 -17.61
C MET A 1 14.35 -7.55 -16.88
N GLN A 2 14.63 -7.57 -15.57
CA GLN A 2 14.44 -8.80 -14.79
C GLN A 2 12.93 -9.06 -14.75
N ASN A 3 12.47 -10.05 -15.51
CA ASN A 3 11.14 -10.60 -15.31
C ASN A 3 11.19 -11.27 -13.95
N TRP A 4 10.65 -10.61 -12.94
CA TRP A 4 10.53 -11.22 -11.62
C TRP A 4 9.45 -12.29 -11.69
N ASP A 5 9.83 -13.54 -11.44
CA ASP A 5 8.89 -14.62 -11.16
C ASP A 5 8.40 -14.43 -9.72
N ILE A 6 7.12 -14.12 -9.54
CA ILE A 6 6.52 -13.85 -8.23
C ILE A 6 5.97 -15.15 -7.67
N ARG A 7 6.56 -15.64 -6.58
CA ARG A 7 6.07 -16.83 -5.87
C ARG A 7 5.49 -16.45 -4.52
N LEU A 8 4.16 -16.50 -4.42
CA LEU A 8 3.44 -16.28 -3.16
C LEU A 8 3.74 -17.43 -2.19
N ALA A 9 3.86 -17.11 -0.90
CA ALA A 9 3.88 -18.12 0.14
C ALA A 9 2.55 -18.90 0.10
N SER A 10 2.63 -20.21 -0.11
CA SER A 10 1.48 -21.10 -0.28
C SER A 10 1.00 -21.71 1.04
N GLN A 11 1.87 -21.72 2.05
CA GLN A 11 1.57 -22.19 3.40
C GLN A 11 2.28 -21.28 4.41
N VAL A 12 1.62 -21.09 5.55
CA VAL A 12 2.16 -20.36 6.69
C VAL A 12 1.93 -21.15 7.96
N GLU A 13 2.93 -21.14 8.83
CA GLU A 13 2.84 -21.59 10.21
C GLU A 13 3.10 -20.38 11.11
N ALA A 14 2.06 -19.86 11.75
CA ALA A 14 2.17 -18.67 12.59
C ALA A 14 1.62 -18.97 13.99
N PRO A 15 2.13 -18.31 15.04
CA PRO A 15 1.51 -18.40 16.35
C PRO A 15 0.08 -17.87 16.32
N GLU A 16 -0.80 -18.47 17.10
CA GLU A 16 -2.17 -17.98 17.28
C GLU A 16 -2.15 -16.79 18.24
N LEU A 17 -2.36 -15.59 17.69
CA LEU A 17 -2.57 -14.38 18.46
C LEU A 17 -3.88 -13.71 18.05
N ALA A 18 -4.53 -13.09 19.02
CA ALA A 18 -5.62 -12.18 18.76
C ALA A 18 -5.07 -10.79 18.43
N ILE A 19 -5.72 -10.11 17.49
CA ILE A 19 -5.53 -8.67 17.28
C ILE A 19 -6.10 -7.95 18.50
N ALA A 20 -5.43 -6.86 18.91
CA ALA A 20 -5.90 -6.05 20.02
C ALA A 20 -7.34 -5.55 19.73
N PRO A 21 -8.24 -5.55 20.74
CA PRO A 21 -9.68 -5.32 20.51
C PRO A 21 -10.02 -3.93 19.98
N ASP A 22 -9.12 -2.96 20.13
CA ASP A 22 -9.22 -1.60 19.60
C ASP A 22 -8.69 -1.45 18.16
N LYS A 23 -8.13 -2.52 17.59
CA LYS A 23 -7.53 -2.54 16.25
C LYS A 23 -8.33 -3.42 15.28
N ARG A 24 -8.27 -3.10 13.99
CA ARG A 24 -8.92 -3.88 12.93
C ARG A 24 -8.02 -4.01 11.72
N LEU A 25 -8.04 -5.18 11.08
CA LEU A 25 -7.40 -5.38 9.78
C LEU A 25 -8.28 -4.77 8.68
N PRO A 26 -7.68 -4.10 7.68
CA PRO A 26 -8.43 -3.60 6.54
C PRO A 26 -9.23 -4.70 5.85
N PHE A 27 -10.45 -4.34 5.44
CA PHE A 27 -11.30 -5.16 4.57
C PHE A 27 -11.70 -6.53 5.14
N GLY A 28 -11.44 -6.77 6.43
CA GLY A 28 -11.60 -8.11 7.03
C GLY A 28 -10.62 -9.14 6.48
N TRP A 29 -9.54 -8.71 5.83
CA TRP A 29 -8.48 -9.60 5.36
C TRP A 29 -7.78 -10.28 6.51
N ARG A 30 -7.13 -11.41 6.21
CA ARG A 30 -6.31 -12.16 7.14
C ARG A 30 -4.89 -11.61 7.23
N ALA A 31 -4.31 -11.73 8.42
CA ALA A 31 -2.91 -11.41 8.69
C ALA A 31 -2.28 -12.48 9.57
N ILE A 32 -0.96 -12.54 9.54
CA ILE A 32 -0.14 -13.46 10.33
C ILE A 32 0.76 -12.64 11.27
N PRO A 33 0.84 -13.01 12.56
CA PRO A 33 1.69 -12.30 13.50
C PRO A 33 3.12 -12.84 13.46
N VAL A 34 4.10 -11.95 13.63
CA VAL A 34 5.48 -12.26 14.03
C VAL A 34 5.66 -11.80 15.47
N GLN A 35 5.82 -12.76 16.38
CA GLN A 35 5.88 -12.53 17.82
C GLN A 35 7.23 -11.97 18.27
N ALA A 36 7.19 -11.26 19.42
CA ALA A 36 8.38 -10.82 20.14
C ALA A 36 9.27 -11.98 20.58
N SER A 37 10.51 -11.65 20.90
CA SER A 37 11.56 -12.61 21.24
C SER A 37 11.12 -13.57 22.35
N GLY A 38 11.26 -14.88 22.08
CA GLY A 38 10.84 -15.97 22.98
C GLY A 38 9.56 -16.72 22.56
N GLY A 39 8.79 -16.17 21.60
CA GLY A 39 7.64 -16.84 20.99
C GLY A 39 8.01 -17.86 19.89
N ALA A 40 6.99 -18.54 19.35
CA ALA A 40 7.14 -19.37 18.16
C ALA A 40 7.39 -18.48 16.94
N ALA A 41 8.35 -18.88 16.09
CA ALA A 41 8.65 -18.16 14.87
C ALA A 41 7.58 -18.40 13.80
N THR A 42 7.41 -17.42 12.90
CA THR A 42 6.43 -17.51 11.81
C THR A 42 7.09 -18.12 10.57
N GLY A 43 6.69 -19.32 10.18
CA GLY A 43 7.15 -20.01 8.99
C GLY A 43 6.37 -19.61 7.74
N LEU A 44 7.07 -19.32 6.65
CA LEU A 44 6.57 -19.08 5.30
C LEU A 44 7.11 -20.18 4.39
N TYR A 45 6.24 -20.79 3.59
CA TYR A 45 6.61 -21.91 2.71
C TYR A 45 6.07 -21.70 1.31
N TRP A 46 6.81 -22.22 0.32
CA TRP A 46 6.47 -22.13 -1.10
C TRP A 46 6.27 -23.53 -1.68
N LYS A 47 5.24 -23.70 -2.51
CA LYS A 47 5.09 -24.90 -3.35
C LYS A 47 5.85 -24.65 -4.63
N ALA A 48 7.15 -24.90 -4.60
CA ALA A 48 8.05 -24.59 -5.69
C ALA A 48 9.11 -25.66 -5.84
N ASP A 49 9.35 -26.09 -7.08
CA ASP A 49 10.51 -26.90 -7.41
C ASP A 49 11.73 -25.99 -7.38
N ALA A 50 12.41 -25.96 -6.23
CA ALA A 50 13.63 -25.18 -6.04
C ALA A 50 14.72 -25.54 -7.05
N ASP A 51 14.71 -26.79 -7.53
CA ASP A 51 15.69 -27.30 -8.50
C ASP A 51 15.46 -26.77 -9.92
N GLU A 52 14.28 -26.20 -10.21
CA GLU A 52 13.97 -25.58 -11.50
C GLU A 52 14.38 -24.11 -11.56
N TRP A 53 14.61 -23.46 -10.41
CA TRP A 53 14.99 -22.05 -10.39
C TRP A 53 16.50 -21.85 -10.60
N THR A 54 16.85 -21.13 -11.66
CA THR A 54 18.24 -20.88 -12.09
C THR A 54 18.66 -19.41 -11.93
N GLY A 55 17.85 -18.60 -11.26
CA GLY A 55 18.14 -17.18 -11.01
C GLY A 55 19.34 -16.95 -10.09
N THR A 56 19.79 -15.70 -10.02
CA THR A 56 20.99 -15.33 -9.26
C THR A 56 20.69 -14.70 -7.90
N SER A 57 19.46 -14.22 -7.71
CA SER A 57 19.03 -13.58 -6.47
C SER A 57 17.51 -13.58 -6.36
N ALA A 58 17.02 -13.42 -5.14
CA ALA A 58 15.60 -13.20 -4.88
C ALA A 58 15.41 -12.04 -3.91
N ARG A 59 14.20 -11.53 -3.81
CA ARG A 59 13.79 -10.65 -2.70
C ARG A 59 12.62 -11.29 -1.98
N LEU A 60 12.75 -11.50 -0.68
CA LEU A 60 11.59 -11.69 0.19
C LEU A 60 10.90 -10.33 0.33
N ARG A 61 9.62 -10.25 -0.01
CA ARG A 61 8.78 -9.09 0.28
C ARG A 61 7.68 -9.48 1.27
N VAL A 62 7.48 -8.64 2.27
CA VAL A 62 6.38 -8.72 3.24
C VAL A 62 5.70 -7.36 3.35
N THR A 63 4.42 -7.33 3.69
CA THR A 63 3.65 -6.08 3.80
C THR A 63 2.97 -5.99 5.15
N VAL A 64 3.12 -4.83 5.80
CA VAL A 64 2.53 -4.52 7.10
C VAL A 64 1.00 -4.43 7.01
N ALA A 65 0.30 -5.11 7.92
CA ALA A 65 -1.16 -5.17 7.98
C ALA A 65 -1.79 -4.37 9.12
N LEU A 66 -1.02 -4.01 10.14
CA LEU A 66 -1.40 -3.08 11.20
C LEU A 66 -0.26 -2.09 11.45
N ASP A 67 -0.62 -0.85 11.77
CA ASP A 67 0.29 0.25 12.06
C ASP A 67 1.38 -0.13 13.07
N VAL A 68 2.61 0.30 12.79
CA VAL A 68 3.78 0.06 13.63
C VAL A 68 4.27 1.40 14.17
N ARG A 69 4.38 1.54 15.50
CA ARG A 69 4.83 2.79 16.17
C ARG A 69 6.13 2.67 16.94
N GLU A 70 6.90 1.63 16.63
CA GLU A 70 8.17 1.33 17.26
C GLU A 70 9.17 0.80 16.22
N GLU A 71 10.42 0.65 16.62
CA GLU A 71 11.42 -0.07 15.83
C GLU A 71 11.25 -1.58 16.06
N LYS A 72 11.08 -2.33 14.97
CA LYS A 72 11.04 -3.78 14.95
C LYS A 72 12.18 -4.31 14.11
N ARG A 73 12.91 -5.30 14.66
CA ARG A 73 13.92 -6.06 13.92
C ARG A 73 13.44 -7.48 13.76
N ILE A 74 13.31 -7.92 12.51
CA ILE A 74 12.84 -9.25 12.16
C ILE A 74 14.00 -10.02 11.56
N GLU A 75 14.56 -10.93 12.34
CA GLU A 75 15.53 -11.88 11.83
C GLU A 75 14.82 -12.89 10.92
N VAL A 76 15.42 -13.13 9.76
CA VAL A 76 14.94 -14.08 8.76
C VAL A 76 15.89 -15.25 8.74
N LEU A 77 15.37 -16.43 9.04
CA LEU A 77 16.12 -17.68 9.09
C LEU A 77 15.55 -18.67 8.07
N LEU A 78 16.37 -19.62 7.67
CA LEU A 78 15.91 -20.82 6.98
C LEU A 78 15.19 -21.76 7.96
N THR A 79 14.07 -22.34 7.53
CA THR A 79 13.17 -23.02 8.49
C THR A 79 13.73 -24.32 9.04
N GLU A 80 14.41 -25.16 8.26
CA GLU A 80 14.94 -26.44 8.76
C GLU A 80 16.34 -26.25 9.34
N SER A 81 17.24 -25.62 8.58
CA SER A 81 18.63 -25.43 8.98
C SER A 81 18.84 -24.41 10.09
N LYS A 82 17.85 -23.52 10.31
CA LYS A 82 17.92 -22.38 11.24
C LYS A 82 19.06 -21.41 10.94
N THR A 83 19.60 -21.44 9.73
CA THR A 83 20.66 -20.52 9.29
C THR A 83 20.05 -19.13 9.06
N ALA A 84 20.64 -18.08 9.64
CA ALA A 84 20.20 -16.71 9.39
C ALA A 84 20.57 -16.28 7.96
N VAL A 85 19.60 -15.73 7.23
CA VAL A 85 19.79 -15.21 5.86
C VAL A 85 19.68 -13.69 5.78
N GLY A 86 19.19 -13.03 6.83
CA GLY A 86 19.19 -11.57 6.94
C GLY A 86 18.30 -11.03 8.04
N GLU A 87 18.09 -9.72 8.03
CA GLU A 87 17.24 -8.99 8.99
C GLU A 87 16.43 -7.91 8.24
N LEU A 88 15.15 -7.78 8.57
CA LEU A 88 14.31 -6.65 8.19
C LEU A 88 14.28 -5.63 9.33
N ASP A 89 14.55 -4.36 9.01
CA ASP A 89 14.42 -3.23 9.92
C ASP A 89 13.14 -2.45 9.57
N ILE A 90 12.13 -2.55 10.43
CA ILE A 90 10.79 -2.01 10.22
C ILE A 90 10.52 -0.95 11.29
N ARG A 91 10.38 0.31 10.88
CA ARG A 91 10.18 1.44 11.80
C ARG A 91 9.04 2.31 11.33
N TYR A 92 8.15 2.65 12.26
CA TYR A 92 7.05 3.59 12.02
C TYR A 92 6.25 3.28 10.75
N ALA A 93 6.03 1.99 10.49
CA ALA A 93 5.45 1.54 9.25
C ALA A 93 3.94 1.72 9.23
N TYR A 94 3.42 2.27 8.15
CA TYR A 94 1.98 2.40 7.91
C TYR A 94 1.43 1.11 7.25
N VAL A 95 0.11 0.96 7.26
CA VAL A 95 -0.55 -0.21 6.68
C VAL A 95 -0.34 -0.22 5.16
N PHE A 96 -0.16 -1.39 4.56
CA PHE A 96 0.23 -1.58 3.14
C PHE A 96 1.68 -1.20 2.79
N GLN A 97 2.51 -0.79 3.75
CA GLN A 97 3.93 -0.54 3.47
C GLN A 97 4.69 -1.86 3.25
N PRO A 98 5.35 -2.05 2.09
CA PRO A 98 6.17 -3.23 1.83
C PRO A 98 7.58 -3.07 2.39
N PHE A 99 8.16 -4.17 2.86
CA PHE A 99 9.56 -4.31 3.24
C PHE A 99 10.20 -5.46 2.49
N GLU A 100 11.47 -5.32 2.14
CA GLU A 100 12.20 -6.30 1.34
C GLU A 100 13.52 -6.72 1.98
N LEU A 101 13.84 -8.00 1.82
CA LEU A 101 15.16 -8.56 2.11
C LEU A 101 15.72 -9.19 0.83
N LEU A 102 16.91 -8.75 0.42
CA LEU A 102 17.65 -9.37 -0.68
C LEU A 102 18.22 -10.72 -0.20
N LEU A 103 17.98 -11.77 -0.97
CA LEU A 103 18.53 -13.10 -0.80
C LEU A 103 19.49 -13.37 -1.96
N ASP A 104 20.69 -13.84 -1.65
CA ASP A 104 21.57 -14.38 -2.69
C ASP A 104 21.02 -15.70 -3.25
N GLN A 105 21.67 -16.23 -4.29
CA GLN A 105 21.24 -17.48 -4.93
C GLN A 105 21.13 -18.63 -3.93
N ALA A 106 22.09 -18.81 -3.04
CA ALA A 106 22.11 -19.92 -2.10
C ALA A 106 20.95 -19.83 -1.10
N ALA A 107 20.75 -18.65 -0.50
CA ALA A 107 19.66 -18.39 0.43
C ALA A 107 18.29 -18.50 -0.24
N ALA A 108 18.15 -18.02 -1.48
CA ALA A 108 16.91 -18.11 -2.25
C ALA A 108 16.56 -19.56 -2.63
N THR A 109 17.53 -20.35 -3.12
CA THR A 109 17.31 -21.78 -3.40
C THR A 109 16.94 -22.53 -2.13
N ALA A 110 17.61 -22.25 -1.00
CA ALA A 110 17.27 -22.86 0.29
C ALA A 110 15.87 -22.45 0.74
N ALA A 111 15.51 -21.17 0.66
CA ALA A 111 14.17 -20.66 1.00
C ALA A 111 13.06 -21.37 0.20
N LEU A 112 13.29 -21.68 -1.08
CA LEU A 112 12.34 -22.44 -1.90
C LEU A 112 12.19 -23.91 -1.45
N ARG A 113 13.23 -24.52 -0.87
CA ARG A 113 13.22 -25.92 -0.41
C ARG A 113 12.63 -26.09 0.98
N GLU A 114 13.11 -25.31 1.94
CA GLU A 114 12.77 -25.47 3.37
C GLU A 114 11.78 -24.41 3.88
N GLY A 115 11.63 -23.29 3.17
CA GLY A 115 10.88 -22.13 3.66
C GLY A 115 11.74 -21.14 4.46
N LEU A 116 11.11 -20.06 4.90
CA LEU A 116 11.70 -19.02 5.73
C LEU A 116 10.95 -18.87 7.04
N SER A 117 11.68 -18.64 8.12
CA SER A 117 11.18 -18.40 9.46
C SER A 117 11.47 -16.96 9.87
N LEU A 118 10.44 -16.26 10.35
CA LEU A 118 10.52 -14.87 10.81
C LEU A 118 10.49 -14.84 12.34
N ARG A 119 11.47 -14.16 12.94
CA ARG A 119 11.58 -14.00 14.39
C ARG A 119 11.85 -12.54 14.74
N MET A 120 11.01 -11.95 15.58
CA MET A 120 11.26 -10.59 16.06
C MET A 120 12.34 -10.60 17.16
N THR A 121 13.44 -9.89 16.93
CA THR A 121 14.57 -9.74 17.87
C THR A 121 14.52 -8.42 18.63
N LYS A 122 13.77 -7.44 18.12
CA LYS A 122 13.49 -6.14 18.78
C LYS A 122 12.05 -5.71 18.49
N GLY A 123 11.39 -5.14 19.49
CA GLY A 123 9.99 -4.68 19.45
C GLY A 123 9.18 -5.31 20.58
N GLU A 124 8.15 -4.61 21.04
CA GLU A 124 7.29 -5.04 22.15
C GLU A 124 6.00 -5.69 21.64
N GLN A 125 5.36 -5.09 20.63
CA GLN A 125 4.09 -5.57 20.07
C GLN A 125 4.34 -6.52 18.89
N PRO A 126 3.47 -7.51 18.62
CA PRO A 126 3.59 -8.34 17.43
C PRO A 126 3.60 -7.50 16.14
N LEU A 127 4.40 -7.91 15.16
CA LEU A 127 4.28 -7.38 13.79
C LEU A 127 3.19 -8.17 13.06
N TRP A 128 2.26 -7.49 12.42
CA TRP A 128 1.21 -8.14 11.63
C TRP A 128 1.50 -7.97 10.14
N LEU A 129 1.54 -9.09 9.42
CA LEU A 129 1.79 -9.12 7.98
C LEU A 129 0.55 -9.62 7.25
N PHE A 130 0.20 -9.02 6.11
CA PHE A 130 -0.95 -9.46 5.34
C PHE A 130 -0.76 -10.91 4.88
N PHE A 131 -1.81 -11.73 4.96
CA PHE A 131 -1.79 -13.08 4.41
C PHE A 131 -3.24 -13.48 4.09
N GLU A 132 -3.72 -13.05 2.93
CA GLU A 132 -5.07 -13.35 2.46
C GLU A 132 -5.05 -14.31 1.27
N PRO A 133 -4.84 -15.62 1.49
CA PRO A 133 -4.78 -16.60 0.41
C PRO A 133 -6.14 -16.87 -0.24
N ALA A 134 -7.26 -16.43 0.37
CA ALA A 134 -8.61 -16.71 -0.10
C ALA A 134 -9.28 -15.51 -0.81
N ALA A 135 -8.59 -14.38 -0.96
CA ALA A 135 -9.11 -13.27 -1.76
C ALA A 135 -9.38 -13.75 -3.20
N PRO A 136 -10.52 -13.38 -3.82
CA PRO A 136 -10.86 -13.77 -5.20
C PRO A 136 -9.78 -13.39 -6.21
N GLN A 137 -9.01 -12.34 -5.91
CA GLN A 137 -7.77 -11.95 -6.57
C GLN A 137 -6.79 -11.54 -5.46
N PRO A 138 -5.96 -12.47 -4.93
CA PRO A 138 -5.00 -12.11 -3.90
C PRO A 138 -4.03 -11.11 -4.50
N SER A 139 -3.85 -9.98 -3.82
CA SER A 139 -2.82 -9.02 -4.22
C SER A 139 -1.48 -9.73 -4.30
N THR A 140 -0.78 -9.55 -5.42
CA THR A 140 0.58 -10.06 -5.56
C THR A 140 1.57 -9.23 -4.77
N LEU A 141 1.16 -8.05 -4.29
CA LEU A 141 1.96 -7.16 -3.47
C LEU A 141 1.90 -7.48 -1.96
N TYR A 142 0.70 -7.72 -1.41
CA TYR A 142 0.54 -7.73 0.05
C TYR A 142 0.84 -9.06 0.71
N VAL A 143 0.58 -10.18 0.05
CA VAL A 143 0.90 -11.51 0.58
C VAL A 143 2.43 -11.71 0.54
N PRO A 144 3.06 -12.27 1.59
CA PRO A 144 4.47 -12.62 1.59
C PRO A 144 4.84 -13.41 0.34
N HIS A 145 5.88 -12.97 -0.35
CA HIS A 145 6.30 -13.61 -1.60
C HIS A 145 7.80 -13.45 -1.84
N LEU A 146 8.30 -14.31 -2.72
CA LEU A 146 9.61 -14.17 -3.32
C LEU A 146 9.46 -13.52 -4.69
N LEU A 147 10.21 -12.44 -4.91
CA LEU A 147 10.51 -11.93 -6.23
C LEU A 147 11.77 -12.65 -6.68
N LEU A 148 11.63 -13.63 -7.58
CA LEU A 148 12.74 -14.41 -8.10
C LEU A 148 13.30 -13.78 -9.38
N ASP A 149 14.61 -13.54 -9.42
CA ASP A 149 15.27 -13.15 -10.65
C ASP A 149 15.14 -14.30 -11.66
N SER A 150 14.65 -14.03 -12.87
CA SER A 150 14.47 -15.08 -13.89
C SER A 150 15.78 -15.58 -14.51
N GLY A 151 16.92 -15.01 -14.14
CA GLY A 151 18.22 -15.52 -14.58
C GLY A 151 18.48 -15.42 -16.08
N VAL A 152 17.60 -14.75 -16.85
CA VAL A 152 17.87 -14.41 -18.24
C VAL A 152 18.96 -13.36 -18.23
N ALA A 153 20.21 -13.83 -18.22
CA ALA A 153 21.36 -13.00 -18.49
C ALA A 153 21.08 -12.25 -19.78
N GLN A 154 21.15 -10.92 -19.75
CA GLN A 154 21.36 -10.17 -20.97
C GLN A 154 22.72 -10.65 -21.50
N GLU A 155 22.71 -11.54 -22.50
CA GLU A 155 23.90 -11.87 -23.28
C GLU A 155 24.46 -10.54 -23.80
N GLY A 156 25.58 -10.07 -23.23
CA GLY A 156 26.23 -8.85 -23.70
C GLY A 156 26.93 -7.95 -22.67
N ARG A 157 27.06 -8.31 -21.39
CA ARG A 157 27.91 -7.54 -20.45
C ARG A 157 28.94 -8.42 -19.75
N LEU A 158 29.98 -8.76 -20.50
CA LEU A 158 31.30 -8.97 -19.91
C LEU A 158 31.89 -7.59 -19.67
N ASP A 159 32.02 -7.19 -18.41
CA ASP A 159 33.18 -6.40 -17.98
C ASP A 159 33.51 -6.77 -16.54
N ALA A 160 34.71 -7.33 -16.42
CA ALA A 160 35.32 -7.73 -15.17
C ALA A 160 35.66 -6.49 -14.33
N GLY A 161 35.24 -6.50 -13.07
CA GLY A 161 35.62 -5.48 -12.10
C GLY A 161 35.47 -6.02 -10.69
N ALA A 162 36.48 -6.76 -10.22
CA ALA A 162 36.61 -7.13 -8.82
C ALA A 162 36.78 -5.85 -7.97
N GLY A 163 35.87 -5.58 -7.05
CA GLY A 163 36.01 -4.47 -6.11
C GLY A 163 34.82 -4.25 -5.18
N SER A 164 35.00 -4.64 -3.92
CA SER A 164 34.36 -4.13 -2.69
C SER A 164 32.84 -4.25 -2.52
N ALA A 165 32.47 -5.12 -1.57
CA ALA A 165 31.15 -5.23 -0.98
C ALA A 165 30.71 -3.93 -0.29
N ALA A 166 29.90 -3.15 -0.99
CA ALA A 166 28.86 -2.29 -0.43
C ALA A 166 27.73 -2.33 -1.45
N ALA A 167 26.65 -3.05 -1.12
CA ALA A 167 25.50 -3.23 -2.00
C ALA A 167 24.83 -1.88 -2.29
N ARG A 168 25.30 -1.20 -3.34
CA ARG A 168 24.59 -0.07 -3.93
C ARG A 168 23.34 -0.63 -4.59
N GLN A 169 22.17 -0.16 -4.18
CA GLN A 169 20.94 -0.38 -4.93
C GLN A 169 21.20 0.04 -6.39
N PRO A 170 20.78 -0.76 -7.39
CA PRO A 170 20.91 -0.34 -8.77
C PRO A 170 20.07 0.94 -8.96
N HIS A 171 20.74 2.05 -9.27
CA HIS A 171 20.05 3.29 -9.64
C HIS A 171 19.12 3.01 -10.84
N PRO A 172 17.87 3.52 -10.83
CA PRO A 172 17.00 3.41 -11.99
C PRO A 172 17.70 4.09 -13.18
N GLN A 173 17.84 3.36 -14.29
CA GLN A 173 18.45 3.93 -15.49
C GLN A 173 17.63 5.12 -16.00
N PRO A 174 18.29 6.21 -16.45
CA PRO A 174 17.60 7.35 -17.02
C PRO A 174 16.77 6.92 -18.23
N GLN A 175 15.55 7.47 -18.34
CA GLN A 175 14.58 7.12 -19.40
C GLN A 175 15.14 7.27 -20.83
N SER A 176 16.19 8.09 -21.02
CA SER A 176 16.86 8.33 -22.31
C SER A 176 17.68 7.14 -22.83
N GLN A 177 17.83 6.06 -22.07
CA GLN A 177 18.61 4.86 -22.46
C GLN A 177 17.75 3.61 -22.70
N LEU A 178 16.43 3.70 -22.59
CA LEU A 178 15.53 2.56 -22.77
C LEU A 178 15.22 2.34 -24.25
N GLN A 179 15.24 1.08 -24.70
CA GLN A 179 14.75 0.74 -26.03
C GLN A 179 13.22 0.94 -26.10
N PRO A 180 12.64 1.31 -27.26
CA PRO A 180 11.20 1.53 -27.38
C PRO A 180 10.32 0.36 -26.89
N GLY A 181 10.71 -0.89 -27.18
CA GLY A 181 9.98 -2.09 -26.72
C GLY A 181 10.06 -2.33 -25.21
N GLU A 182 11.16 -1.93 -24.56
CA GLU A 182 11.28 -2.01 -23.10
C GLU A 182 10.39 -0.98 -22.41
N THR A 183 10.15 0.17 -23.05
CA THR A 183 9.28 1.22 -22.52
C THR A 183 7.82 0.77 -22.50
N GLU A 184 7.35 0.08 -23.55
CA GLU A 184 5.96 -0.40 -23.60
C GLU A 184 5.70 -1.52 -22.59
N ALA A 185 6.62 -2.50 -22.46
CA ALA A 185 6.48 -3.56 -21.46
C ALA A 185 6.48 -3.01 -20.01
N ARG A 186 7.28 -1.97 -19.73
CA ARG A 186 7.26 -1.29 -18.41
C ARG A 186 5.94 -0.58 -18.17
N ARG A 187 5.42 0.08 -19.20
CA ARG A 187 4.14 0.76 -19.15
C ARG A 187 3.01 -0.22 -18.88
N GLU A 188 2.97 -1.33 -19.60
CA GLU A 188 1.96 -2.39 -19.40
C GLU A 188 2.05 -2.98 -17.99
N ALA A 189 3.25 -3.34 -17.52
CA ALA A 189 3.45 -3.88 -16.16
C ALA A 189 3.07 -2.88 -15.06
N PHE A 190 3.30 -1.58 -15.28
CA PHE A 190 2.82 -0.51 -14.40
C PHE A 190 1.29 -0.45 -14.40
N LEU A 191 0.67 -0.36 -15.58
CA LEU A 191 -0.79 -0.23 -15.70
C LEU A 191 -1.51 -1.45 -15.11
N THR A 192 -1.01 -2.67 -15.35
CA THR A 192 -1.57 -3.89 -14.77
C THR A 192 -1.57 -3.86 -13.24
N ARG A 193 -0.52 -3.32 -12.60
CA ARG A 193 -0.45 -3.17 -11.13
C ARG A 193 -1.30 -1.99 -10.63
N MET A 194 -1.25 -0.87 -11.33
CA MET A 194 -2.05 0.31 -10.98
C MET A 194 -3.54 -0.03 -11.01
N LEU A 195 -3.97 -0.82 -12.00
CA LEU A 195 -5.35 -1.25 -12.24
C LEU A 195 -5.73 -2.55 -11.52
N SER A 196 -5.09 -2.85 -10.40
CA SER A 196 -5.41 -4.01 -9.57
C SER A 196 -5.47 -3.64 -8.08
N TYR A 197 -5.73 -4.62 -7.22
CA TYR A 197 -5.60 -4.40 -5.78
C TYR A 197 -4.15 -4.16 -5.32
N ASP A 198 -3.14 -4.33 -6.16
CA ASP A 198 -1.75 -4.02 -5.80
C ASP A 198 -1.51 -2.50 -5.63
N SER A 199 -2.45 -1.65 -6.04
CA SER A 199 -2.37 -0.20 -5.83
C SER A 199 -3.18 0.31 -4.64
N ILE A 200 -3.99 -0.53 -3.98
CA ILE A 200 -4.87 -0.06 -2.89
C ILE A 200 -4.04 0.48 -1.70
N GLN A 201 -4.57 1.49 -1.04
CA GLN A 201 -3.99 2.08 0.16
C GLN A 201 -5.10 2.33 1.18
N GLU A 202 -4.74 2.77 2.38
CA GLU A 202 -5.70 3.17 3.42
C GLU A 202 -6.65 4.26 2.92
N TYR A 203 -7.86 4.34 3.51
CA TYR A 203 -8.80 5.44 3.26
C TYR A 203 -8.28 6.74 3.85
N SER A 204 -7.32 7.34 3.15
CA SER A 204 -6.55 8.51 3.56
C SER A 204 -6.14 9.31 2.33
N TRP A 205 -5.32 10.34 2.50
CA TRP A 205 -4.68 11.04 1.39
C TRP A 205 -3.88 10.08 0.48
N MET A 206 -3.32 8.98 1.02
CA MET A 206 -2.61 7.99 0.20
C MET A 206 -3.56 7.25 -0.74
N GLY A 207 -4.68 6.75 -0.22
CA GLY A 207 -5.74 6.12 -1.02
C GLY A 207 -6.38 7.10 -1.99
N GLY A 208 -6.62 8.33 -1.55
CA GLY A 208 -7.14 9.40 -2.39
C GLY A 208 -6.24 9.71 -3.57
N CYS A 209 -4.91 9.77 -3.39
CA CYS A 209 -3.94 9.95 -4.48
C CYS A 209 -4.01 8.82 -5.51
N VAL A 210 -4.11 7.56 -5.05
CA VAL A 210 -4.25 6.40 -5.95
C VAL A 210 -5.54 6.49 -6.75
N LEU A 211 -6.66 6.76 -6.08
CA LEU A 211 -7.98 6.89 -6.70
C LEU A 211 -8.03 8.06 -7.70
N ASP A 212 -7.40 9.19 -7.39
CA ASP A 212 -7.29 10.34 -8.29
C ASP A 212 -6.45 10.00 -9.53
N GLY A 213 -5.34 9.26 -9.34
CA GLY A 213 -4.54 8.71 -10.44
C GLY A 213 -5.33 7.73 -11.33
N LEU A 214 -6.11 6.83 -10.74
CA LEU A 214 -7.01 5.94 -11.47
C LEU A 214 -8.08 6.71 -12.24
N LEU A 215 -8.66 7.75 -11.62
CA LEU A 215 -9.64 8.61 -12.26
C LEU A 215 -9.01 9.35 -13.44
N ALA A 216 -7.78 9.83 -13.33
CA ALA A 216 -7.06 10.40 -14.47
C ALA A 216 -6.88 9.38 -15.61
N LEU A 217 -6.61 8.11 -15.31
CA LEU A 217 -6.51 7.05 -16.33
C LEU A 217 -7.83 6.80 -17.06
N THR A 218 -9.00 6.99 -16.43
CA THR A 218 -10.30 6.90 -17.14
C THR A 218 -10.42 7.87 -18.31
N ARG A 219 -9.67 8.98 -18.28
CA ARG A 219 -9.66 10.04 -19.29
C ARG A 219 -8.54 9.84 -20.33
N CYS A 220 -7.74 8.79 -20.18
CA CYS A 220 -6.62 8.52 -21.07
C CYS A 220 -7.08 7.77 -22.32
N ALA A 221 -6.95 8.40 -23.49
CA ALA A 221 -7.38 7.83 -24.77
C ALA A 221 -6.51 6.66 -25.28
N SER A 222 -5.33 6.42 -24.69
CA SER A 222 -4.33 5.47 -25.19
C SER A 222 -4.12 4.25 -24.31
N LEU A 223 -5.09 3.89 -23.46
CA LEU A 223 -4.99 2.68 -22.65
C LEU A 223 -5.01 1.40 -23.53
N PRO A 224 -4.19 0.40 -23.20
CA PRO A 224 -4.30 -0.94 -23.79
C PRO A 224 -5.72 -1.49 -23.69
N ALA A 225 -6.13 -2.28 -24.69
CA ALA A 225 -7.46 -2.90 -24.71
C ALA A 225 -7.67 -3.82 -23.49
N GLY A 226 -8.88 -3.79 -22.93
CA GLY A 226 -9.26 -4.59 -21.75
C GLY A 226 -8.92 -3.95 -20.40
N MET A 227 -8.20 -2.84 -20.37
CA MET A 227 -7.98 -2.07 -19.14
C MET A 227 -9.21 -1.24 -18.78
N ALA A 228 -9.69 -1.37 -17.55
CA ALA A 228 -10.91 -0.72 -17.07
C ALA A 228 -10.66 0.05 -15.75
N PRO A 229 -10.08 1.27 -15.81
CA PRO A 229 -9.81 2.06 -14.61
C PRO A 229 -11.08 2.38 -13.81
N GLN A 230 -12.21 2.64 -14.48
CA GLN A 230 -13.48 2.88 -13.81
C GLN A 230 -13.91 1.70 -12.94
N ALA A 231 -13.87 0.48 -13.47
CA ALA A 231 -14.19 -0.72 -12.73
C ALA A 231 -13.21 -0.97 -11.57
N THR A 232 -11.94 -0.59 -11.74
CA THR A 232 -10.94 -0.67 -10.66
C THR A 232 -11.27 0.30 -9.52
N ILE A 233 -11.64 1.55 -9.84
CA ILE A 233 -12.05 2.54 -8.84
C ILE A 233 -13.26 2.03 -8.05
N GLU A 234 -14.29 1.55 -8.74
CA GLU A 234 -15.50 1.03 -8.10
C GLU A 234 -15.19 -0.17 -7.20
N ALA A 235 -14.35 -1.10 -7.66
CA ALA A 235 -13.94 -2.26 -6.88
C ALA A 235 -13.13 -1.85 -5.63
N GLN A 236 -12.20 -0.90 -5.75
CA GLN A 236 -11.42 -0.42 -4.60
C GLN A 236 -12.29 0.37 -3.61
N LEU A 237 -13.16 1.26 -4.09
CA LEU A 237 -14.06 2.01 -3.23
C LEU A 237 -15.01 1.08 -2.47
N ALA A 238 -15.54 0.04 -3.12
CA ALA A 238 -16.48 -0.91 -2.51
C ALA A 238 -15.91 -1.62 -1.27
N LEU A 239 -14.58 -1.71 -1.14
CA LEU A 239 -13.94 -2.29 0.04
C LEU A 239 -14.11 -1.44 1.31
N PHE A 240 -14.39 -0.15 1.17
CA PHE A 240 -14.55 0.80 2.28
C PHE A 240 -16.00 1.07 2.67
N TYR A 241 -16.96 0.35 2.08
CA TYR A 241 -18.37 0.54 2.37
C TYR A 241 -19.07 -0.78 2.68
N ASP A 242 -20.01 -0.76 3.63
CA ASP A 242 -20.90 -1.89 3.84
C ASP A 242 -22.03 -1.95 2.79
N ALA A 243 -22.90 -2.96 2.92
CA ALA A 243 -24.02 -3.19 2.01
C ALA A 243 -25.06 -2.06 1.99
N HIS A 244 -25.02 -1.13 2.94
CA HIS A 244 -25.90 0.04 3.05
C HIS A 244 -25.18 1.34 2.66
N GLY A 245 -23.93 1.28 2.19
CA GLY A 245 -23.11 2.46 1.88
C GLY A 245 -22.48 3.12 3.10
N GLY A 246 -22.52 2.47 4.27
CA GLY A 246 -21.87 2.94 5.49
C GLY A 246 -20.34 2.86 5.36
N LEU A 247 -19.66 3.97 5.63
CA LEU A 247 -18.20 4.06 5.57
C LEU A 247 -17.56 3.15 6.63
N ARG A 248 -16.58 2.33 6.22
CA ARG A 248 -15.83 1.39 7.06
C ARG A 248 -14.36 1.43 6.68
N TYR A 249 -13.54 1.93 7.59
CA TYR A 249 -12.09 2.00 7.42
C TYR A 249 -11.42 2.13 8.79
N GLU A 250 -10.10 2.16 8.79
CA GLU A 250 -9.27 2.33 9.96
C GLU A 250 -8.48 3.64 9.88
N ASN A 251 -8.28 4.31 11.02
CA ASN A 251 -7.38 5.45 11.08
C ASN A 251 -5.89 5.01 10.94
N PRO A 252 -4.93 5.94 10.86
CA PRO A 252 -3.51 5.62 10.77
C PRO A 252 -2.94 4.81 11.95
N ARG A 253 -3.71 4.56 13.01
CA ARG A 253 -3.35 3.69 14.13
C ARG A 253 -4.06 2.34 14.06
N SER A 254 -4.65 2.00 12.92
CA SER A 254 -5.46 0.81 12.68
C SER A 254 -6.71 0.70 13.59
N GLU A 255 -7.22 1.82 14.11
CA GLU A 255 -8.45 1.85 14.91
C GLU A 255 -9.66 2.06 14.00
N PRO A 256 -10.77 1.32 14.19
CA PRO A 256 -11.94 1.42 13.33
C PRO A 256 -12.63 2.79 13.44
N MET A 257 -12.98 3.37 12.29
CA MET A 257 -13.65 4.68 12.16
C MET A 257 -14.99 4.57 11.42
N ASP A 258 -15.77 3.55 11.74
CA ASP A 258 -17.04 3.29 11.06
C ASP A 258 -18.00 4.48 11.16
N GLY A 259 -18.52 4.92 10.00
CA GLY A 259 -19.51 5.98 9.88
C GLY A 259 -19.03 7.39 10.20
N ARG A 260 -17.73 7.64 10.36
CA ARG A 260 -17.20 8.97 10.73
C ARG A 260 -15.84 9.25 10.09
N VAL A 261 -15.46 10.52 10.01
CA VAL A 261 -14.11 10.96 9.63
C VAL A 261 -13.33 11.34 10.88
N CYS A 262 -12.09 10.84 11.03
CA CYS A 262 -11.28 11.11 12.23
C CYS A 262 -10.44 12.39 12.15
N ASN A 263 -9.94 12.75 10.97
CA ASN A 263 -9.07 13.91 10.76
C ASN A 263 -9.09 14.35 9.29
N ILE A 264 -8.44 15.47 8.97
CA ILE A 264 -8.50 16.07 7.62
C ILE A 264 -7.76 15.22 6.58
N GLU A 265 -6.78 14.41 6.99
CA GLU A 265 -6.03 13.53 6.12
C GLU A 265 -6.91 12.41 5.52
N MET A 266 -8.07 12.11 6.12
CA MET A 266 -8.97 11.05 5.66
C MET A 266 -9.98 11.50 4.61
N THR A 267 -9.96 12.78 4.18
CA THR A 267 -11.07 13.33 3.38
C THR A 267 -10.82 13.38 1.87
N LEU A 268 -9.60 13.12 1.39
CA LEU A 268 -9.31 13.13 -0.04
C LEU A 268 -10.14 12.12 -0.87
N PRO A 269 -10.37 10.85 -0.42
CA PRO A 269 -11.15 9.89 -1.19
C PRO A 269 -12.56 10.37 -1.55
N PHE A 270 -13.16 11.29 -0.77
CA PHE A 270 -14.50 11.82 -1.07
C PHE A 270 -14.56 12.63 -2.38
N ALA A 271 -13.44 13.19 -2.85
CA ALA A 271 -13.39 13.81 -4.18
C ALA A 271 -13.70 12.80 -5.30
N ILE A 272 -13.26 11.55 -5.12
CA ILE A 272 -13.46 10.49 -6.13
C ILE A 272 -14.86 9.89 -5.93
N VAL A 273 -15.28 9.66 -4.69
CA VAL A 273 -16.64 9.21 -4.37
C VAL A 273 -17.66 10.15 -4.99
N ALA A 274 -17.51 11.47 -4.87
CA ALA A 274 -18.44 12.43 -5.45
C ALA A 274 -18.52 12.35 -6.98
N GLN A 275 -17.41 12.05 -7.64
CA GLN A 275 -17.36 11.94 -9.11
C GLN A 275 -17.90 10.60 -9.63
N VAL A 276 -17.76 9.53 -8.85
CA VAL A 276 -18.14 8.16 -9.24
C VAL A 276 -19.55 7.81 -8.77
N TRP A 277 -19.90 8.19 -7.54
CA TRP A 277 -21.19 7.96 -6.88
C TRP A 277 -21.71 9.28 -6.27
N PRO A 278 -22.23 10.22 -7.08
CA PRO A 278 -22.59 11.58 -6.65
C PRO A 278 -23.67 11.64 -5.56
N ASP A 279 -24.50 10.61 -5.46
CA ASP A 279 -25.59 10.50 -4.48
C ASP A 279 -25.25 9.55 -3.31
N HIS A 280 -23.99 9.16 -3.16
CA HIS A 280 -23.60 8.21 -2.13
C HIS A 280 -23.75 8.80 -0.71
N PRO A 281 -24.32 8.07 0.26
CA PRO A 281 -24.60 8.59 1.61
C PRO A 281 -23.33 9.02 2.37
N SER A 282 -22.17 8.45 2.06
CA SER A 282 -20.91 8.84 2.70
C SER A 282 -20.49 10.28 2.42
N LEU A 283 -21.01 10.92 1.36
CA LEU A 283 -20.76 12.34 1.11
C LEU A 283 -21.38 13.24 2.18
N ALA A 284 -22.49 12.82 2.81
CA ALA A 284 -23.05 13.52 3.96
C ALA A 284 -22.09 13.45 5.16
N VAL A 285 -21.48 12.29 5.41
CA VAL A 285 -20.48 12.11 6.48
C VAL A 285 -19.29 13.06 6.31
N ALA A 286 -18.82 13.26 5.07
CA ALA A 286 -17.74 14.19 4.78
C ALA A 286 -18.16 15.66 5.00
N LEU A 287 -19.36 16.03 4.56
CA LEU A 287 -19.89 17.38 4.74
C LEU A 287 -20.11 17.71 6.20
N ASP A 288 -20.71 16.80 6.98
CA ASP A 288 -20.91 16.98 8.42
C ASP A 288 -19.57 17.19 9.13
N PHE A 289 -18.51 16.47 8.72
CA PHE A 289 -17.17 16.67 9.26
C PHE A 289 -16.60 18.05 8.91
N TRP A 290 -16.62 18.45 7.63
CA TRP A 290 -16.07 19.74 7.20
C TRP A 290 -16.82 20.93 7.79
N LEU A 291 -18.16 20.91 7.74
CA LEU A 291 -19.01 21.97 8.27
C LEU A 291 -18.86 22.07 9.79
N GLY A 292 -18.88 20.94 10.50
CA GLY A 292 -18.69 20.93 11.95
C GLY A 292 -17.32 21.46 12.39
N ARG A 293 -16.27 21.28 11.57
CA ARG A 293 -14.95 21.89 11.81
C ARG A 293 -14.94 23.38 11.52
N ALA A 294 -15.54 23.81 10.41
CA ALA A 294 -15.64 25.23 10.07
C ALA A 294 -16.43 26.01 11.13
N GLU A 295 -17.58 25.48 11.59
CA GLU A 295 -18.40 26.12 12.62
C GLU A 295 -17.72 26.22 13.98
N ALA A 296 -16.79 25.32 14.28
CA ALA A 296 -16.03 25.32 15.53
C ALA A 296 -14.89 26.35 15.54
N ASP A 297 -14.52 26.89 14.38
CA ASP A 297 -13.42 27.82 14.19
C ASP A 297 -13.97 29.24 13.95
N GLU A 298 -13.47 30.24 14.69
CA GLU A 298 -13.97 31.63 14.59
C GLU A 298 -13.76 32.23 13.19
N GLU A 299 -12.77 31.72 12.45
CA GLU A 299 -12.46 32.16 11.09
C GLU A 299 -13.10 31.26 10.03
N ASN A 300 -13.92 30.27 10.41
CA ASN A 300 -14.49 29.26 9.52
C ASN A 300 -13.44 28.46 8.75
N VAL A 301 -12.28 28.20 9.36
CA VAL A 301 -11.20 27.42 8.78
C VAL A 301 -11.33 25.95 9.16
N ILE A 302 -11.18 25.07 8.17
CA ILE A 302 -11.14 23.63 8.41
C ILE A 302 -9.68 23.21 8.63
N GLN A 303 -9.36 22.83 9.87
CA GLN A 303 -8.01 22.43 10.27
C GLN A 303 -8.04 21.31 11.33
N ASP A 304 -6.89 20.65 11.53
CA ASP A 304 -6.69 19.69 12.63
C ASP A 304 -5.96 20.35 13.79
N GLY A 305 -6.65 20.48 14.94
CA GLY A 305 -6.14 21.23 16.08
C GLY A 305 -5.85 22.68 15.69
N ASP A 306 -4.69 23.20 16.11
CA ASP A 306 -4.27 24.59 15.83
C ASP A 306 -3.41 24.69 14.55
N THR A 307 -3.39 23.66 13.70
CA THR A 307 -2.46 23.58 12.57
C THR A 307 -3.17 23.72 11.23
N LEU A 308 -2.94 24.87 10.59
CA LEU A 308 -3.22 25.05 9.16
C LEU A 308 -2.04 24.52 8.33
N SER A 309 -2.28 23.50 7.52
CA SER A 309 -1.24 22.85 6.71
C SER A 309 -1.50 23.02 5.22
N ALA A 310 -0.42 23.03 4.43
CA ALA A 310 -0.50 22.99 2.97
C ALA A 310 -1.13 21.68 2.46
N GLU A 311 -1.04 20.60 3.24
CA GLU A 311 -1.70 19.34 2.95
C GLU A 311 -3.22 19.49 2.88
N GLY A 312 -3.80 20.32 3.75
CA GLY A 312 -5.23 20.60 3.74
C GLY A 312 -5.75 21.17 2.41
N SER A 313 -4.91 21.89 1.65
CA SER A 313 -5.32 22.36 0.31
C SER A 313 -5.70 21.20 -0.60
N TYR A 314 -5.04 20.05 -0.46
CA TYR A 314 -5.32 18.86 -1.25
C TYR A 314 -6.33 17.94 -0.56
N THR A 315 -6.28 17.80 0.77
CA THR A 315 -7.16 16.84 1.48
C THR A 315 -8.54 17.41 1.81
N ILE A 316 -8.71 18.74 1.88
CA ILE A 316 -9.98 19.43 2.19
C ILE A 316 -10.48 20.24 0.99
N ALA A 317 -9.72 21.26 0.57
CA ALA A 317 -10.23 22.22 -0.42
C ALA A 317 -10.50 21.60 -1.78
N TYR A 318 -9.64 20.68 -2.23
CA TYR A 318 -9.89 19.95 -3.49
C TYR A 318 -11.19 19.12 -3.45
N PRO A 319 -11.43 18.21 -2.46
CA PRO A 319 -12.70 17.52 -2.34
C PRO A 319 -13.93 18.44 -2.24
N LEU A 320 -13.85 19.50 -1.43
CA LEU A 320 -14.93 20.49 -1.33
C LEU A 320 -15.21 21.17 -2.67
N ALA A 321 -14.17 21.61 -3.39
CA ALA A 321 -14.32 22.24 -4.71
C ALA A 321 -14.94 21.27 -5.74
N VAL A 322 -14.58 19.99 -5.70
CA VAL A 322 -15.18 18.95 -6.55
C VAL A 322 -16.68 18.82 -6.25
N LEU A 323 -17.05 18.69 -4.98
CA LEU A 323 -18.44 18.60 -4.53
C LEU A 323 -19.24 19.86 -4.89
N ALA A 324 -18.69 21.04 -4.60
CA ALA A 324 -19.28 22.33 -4.91
C ALA A 324 -19.60 22.44 -6.40
N ARG A 325 -18.64 22.09 -7.27
CA ARG A 325 -18.84 22.09 -8.73
C ARG A 325 -19.93 21.11 -9.16
N LEU A 326 -19.92 19.88 -8.63
CA LEU A 326 -20.89 18.85 -9.01
C LEU A 326 -22.32 19.18 -8.56
N ARG A 327 -22.46 19.90 -7.43
CA ARG A 327 -23.75 20.33 -6.88
C ARG A 327 -24.19 21.73 -7.29
N ALA A 328 -23.34 22.47 -8.02
CA ALA A 328 -23.50 23.89 -8.29
C ALA A 328 -23.75 24.71 -7.01
N ASP A 329 -22.99 24.39 -5.95
CA ASP A 329 -23.14 24.96 -4.62
C ASP A 329 -22.08 26.06 -4.39
N GLY A 330 -22.54 27.31 -4.38
CA GLY A 330 -21.67 28.48 -4.22
C GLY A 330 -21.08 28.62 -2.83
N GLU A 331 -21.81 28.24 -1.78
CA GLU A 331 -21.35 28.33 -0.40
C GLU A 331 -20.23 27.31 -0.15
N LEU A 332 -20.37 26.09 -0.68
CA LEU A 332 -19.28 25.10 -0.64
C LEU A 332 -18.07 25.54 -1.45
N ALA A 333 -18.25 26.25 -2.57
CA ALA A 333 -17.15 26.78 -3.35
C ALA A 333 -16.37 27.87 -2.58
N GLU A 334 -17.09 28.77 -1.89
CA GLU A 334 -16.49 29.76 -1.02
C GLU A 334 -15.76 29.12 0.16
N LEU A 335 -16.32 28.09 0.80
CA LEU A 335 -15.65 27.36 1.87
C LEU A 335 -14.36 26.68 1.40
N ALA A 336 -14.38 26.09 0.19
CA ALA A 336 -13.21 25.48 -0.42
C ALA A 336 -12.08 26.49 -0.66
N GLY A 337 -12.40 27.70 -1.15
CA GLY A 337 -11.43 28.76 -1.40
C GLY A 337 -10.98 29.49 -0.12
N GLY A 338 -11.93 29.80 0.76
CA GLY A 338 -11.75 30.57 1.98
C GLY A 338 -10.91 29.86 3.04
N SER A 339 -10.84 28.52 3.00
CA SER A 339 -9.95 27.74 3.86
C SER A 339 -8.45 28.00 3.59
N TYR A 340 -8.08 28.65 2.48
CA TYR A 340 -6.67 28.87 2.09
C TYR A 340 -6.35 30.26 1.53
N TRP A 341 -7.36 31.06 1.20
CA TRP A 341 -7.19 32.36 0.55
C TRP A 341 -8.17 33.39 1.14
N ARG A 342 -7.75 34.13 2.16
CA ARG A 342 -8.49 35.29 2.67
C ARG A 342 -7.77 36.63 2.60
N ASP A 343 -6.50 36.67 2.19
CA ASP A 343 -5.78 37.93 1.99
C ASP A 343 -5.33 38.11 0.53
N GLY A 344 -5.92 39.10 -0.15
CA GLY A 344 -5.21 39.91 -1.16
C GLY A 344 -5.48 39.60 -2.63
N ILE A 345 -6.65 39.99 -3.14
CA ILE A 345 -6.78 40.75 -4.41
C ILE A 345 -7.93 41.76 -4.20
N ASP A 346 -7.58 43.00 -3.85
CA ASP A 346 -8.38 44.19 -4.15
C ASP A 346 -8.11 44.64 -5.60
#